data_AF-A0A561Q0K1-F1
#
_entry.id   AF-A0A561Q0K1-F1
#
_cell.length_a   1.000
_cell.length_b   1.000
_cell.length_c   1.000
_cell.angle_alpha   90.00
_cell.angle_beta   90.00
_cell.angle_gamma   90.00
#
_symmetry.space_group_name_H-M   'P 1'
#
loop_
_entity.id
_entity.type
_entity.pdbx_description
1 polymer ?
#
loop_
_entity_poly.entity_id
_entity_poly.type
_entity_poly.pdbx_seq_one_letter_code
_entity_poly.pdbx_strand_id
1 'polypeptide(L)' 'MDHDKAACNECAFFEDHGTERQHTDDGGLCRFNPPVTQPDANERGLWPVVATNDWCGHFAPEHRA' A
#
# COMPACT_ATOMS: atom_id res chain seq x y z
N MET A 1 -15.74 -16.58 -8.34
CA MET A 1 -14.31 -16.47 -8.67
C MET A 1 -14.07 -14.99 -8.84
N ASP A 2 -13.92 -14.32 -7.71
CA ASP A 2 -13.88 -12.87 -7.56
C ASP A 2 -12.51 -12.36 -8.02
N HIS A 3 -12.31 -12.33 -9.34
CA HIS A 3 -11.06 -11.88 -9.95
C HIS A 3 -11.01 -10.36 -10.16
N ASP A 4 -12.15 -9.67 -10.07
CA ASP A 4 -12.29 -8.24 -10.39
C ASP A 4 -12.08 -7.29 -9.20
N LYS A 5 -11.78 -7.80 -8.00
CA LYS A 5 -11.54 -6.99 -6.78
C LYS A 5 -10.06 -6.85 -6.42
N ALA A 6 -9.16 -7.16 -7.34
CA ALA A 6 -7.72 -7.19 -7.08
C ALA A 6 -7.08 -5.79 -7.21
N ALA A 7 -7.61 -4.80 -6.50
CA ALA A 7 -7.06 -3.45 -6.46
C ALA A 7 -6.61 -3.10 -5.03
N CYS A 8 -5.52 -2.35 -4.90
CA CYS A 8 -4.99 -1.93 -3.62
C CYS A 8 -6.05 -1.22 -2.77
N ASN A 9 -6.83 -0.28 -3.32
CA ASN A 9 -7.85 0.45 -2.58
C ASN A 9 -9.00 -0.39 -1.98
N GLU A 10 -9.22 -1.62 -2.44
CA GLU A 10 -10.22 -2.55 -1.89
C GLU A 10 -9.61 -3.57 -0.92
N CYS A 11 -8.29 -3.53 -0.70
CA CYS A 11 -7.55 -4.52 0.08
C CYS A 11 -7.37 -4.09 1.53
N ALA A 12 -7.55 -5.01 2.48
CA ALA A 12 -7.33 -4.79 3.92
C ALA A 12 -5.89 -4.38 4.28
N PHE A 13 -4.93 -4.56 3.36
CA PHE A 13 -3.54 -4.15 3.55
C PHE A 13 -3.25 -2.74 3.03
N PHE A 14 -4.20 -2.07 2.38
CA PHE A 14 -3.99 -0.73 1.87
C PHE A 14 -4.25 0.31 2.95
N GLU A 15 -3.31 1.21 3.11
CA GLU A 15 -3.40 2.32 4.04
C GLU A 15 -3.36 3.62 3.23
N ASP A 16 -4.47 4.35 3.25
CA ASP A 16 -4.58 5.69 2.67
C ASP A 16 -3.75 6.67 3.53
N HIS A 17 -2.66 7.19 2.98
CA HIS A 17 -1.69 8.00 3.71
C HIS A 17 -1.93 9.49 3.48
N GLY A 18 -2.82 10.09 4.26
CA GLY A 18 -3.00 11.55 4.30
C GLY A 18 -1.94 12.32 5.10
N THR A 19 -0.77 11.73 5.44
CA THR A 19 0.21 12.39 6.35
C THR A 19 1.56 12.74 5.71
N GLU A 20 1.67 14.03 5.37
CA GLU A 20 2.81 14.96 5.55
C GLU A 20 4.14 14.81 4.79
N ARG A 21 4.46 13.71 4.08
CA ARG A 21 5.71 13.69 3.25
C ARG A 21 5.62 13.11 1.85
N GLN A 22 4.56 12.39 1.50
CA GLN A 22 4.37 11.81 0.17
C GLN A 22 2.91 11.96 -0.23
N HIS A 23 2.45 13.20 -0.33
CA HIS A 23 1.13 13.49 -0.88
C HIS A 23 1.24 13.37 -2.41
N THR A 24 0.87 12.20 -2.92
CA THR A 24 0.48 12.06 -4.32
C THR A 24 -1.03 11.89 -4.30
N ASP A 25 -1.75 12.79 -4.98
CA ASP A 25 -3.22 12.92 -4.95
C ASP A 25 -4.00 11.60 -5.22
N ASP A 26 -3.33 10.55 -5.73
CA ASP A 26 -3.95 9.29 -6.17
C ASP A 26 -3.32 8.00 -5.59
N GLY A 27 -2.51 8.08 -4.51
CA GLY A 27 -1.70 6.95 -4.03
C GLY A 27 -1.76 6.69 -2.52
N GLY A 28 -1.46 5.44 -2.12
CA GLY A 28 -1.39 5.01 -0.72
C GLY A 28 -0.29 3.98 -0.48
N LEU A 29 -0.27 3.33 0.68
CA LEU A 29 0.74 2.32 1.03
C LEU A 29 0.16 0.90 1.01
N CYS A 30 0.84 -0.02 0.32
CA CYS A 30 0.55 -1.45 0.44
C CYS A 30 1.33 -2.03 1.63
N ARG A 31 0.64 -2.32 2.74
CA ARG A 31 1.25 -2.85 3.97
C ARG A 31 1.57 -4.34 3.93
N PHE A 32 1.16 -5.05 2.88
CA PHE A 32 1.59 -6.43 2.66
C PHE A 32 3.09 -6.49 2.32
N ASN A 33 3.59 -5.53 1.54
CA ASN A 33 4.99 -5.42 1.23
C ASN A 33 5.70 -4.66 2.36
N PRO A 34 6.81 -5.19 2.93
CA PRO A 34 7.54 -4.49 3.97
C PRO A 34 8.23 -3.22 3.42
N PRO A 35 8.66 -2.30 4.29
CA PRO A 35 9.41 -1.12 3.88
C PRO A 35 10.76 -1.53 3.27
N VAL A 36 11.16 -0.79 2.24
CA VAL A 36 12.42 -0.99 1.53
C VAL A 36 13.56 -0.37 2.33
N THR A 37 14.66 -1.12 2.45
CA THR A 37 15.90 -0.67 3.08
C THR A 37 16.47 0.53 2.35
N GLN A 38 16.92 1.54 3.09
CA GLN A 38 17.55 2.72 2.53
C GLN A 38 19.06 2.53 2.37
N PRO A 39 19.73 3.31 1.49
CA PRO A 39 21.18 3.20 1.27
C PRO A 39 22.01 3.52 2.52
N ASP A 40 21.55 4.44 3.37
CA ASP A 40 22.25 4.80 4.60
C ASP A 40 21.84 3.91 5.78
N ALA A 41 22.83 3.49 6.57
CA ALA A 41 22.61 2.58 7.70
C ALA A 41 21.79 3.20 8.84
N ASN A 42 21.73 4.53 8.94
CA ASN A 42 20.95 5.24 9.96
C ASN A 42 19.57 5.70 9.46
N GLU A 43 19.23 5.45 8.19
CA GLU A 43 17.93 5.79 7.64
C GLU A 43 16.88 4.71 7.96
N ARG A 44 15.66 5.16 8.23
CA ARG A 44 14.52 4.24 8.43
C ARG A 44 14.07 3.72 7.07
N GLY A 45 13.64 2.45 7.03
CA GLY A 45 13.00 1.90 5.84
C GLY A 45 11.76 2.69 5.44
N LEU A 46 11.55 2.84 4.13
CA LEU A 46 10.40 3.55 3.57
C LEU A 46 9.45 2.55 2.94
N TRP A 47 8.16 2.69 3.23
CA TRP A 47 7.15 1.95 2.48
C TRP A 47 7.04 2.50 1.06
N PRO A 48 6.97 1.65 0.03
CA PRO A 48 6.69 2.11 -1.31
C PRO A 48 5.24 2.59 -1.41
N VAL A 49 5.05 3.72 -2.10
CA VAL A 49 3.72 4.21 -2.48
C VAL A 49 3.25 3.39 -3.69
N VAL A 50 1.98 3.01 -3.67
CA VAL A 50 1.28 2.31 -4.74
C VAL A 50 0.10 3.15 -5.20
N ALA A 51 -0.27 3.04 -6.47
CA ALA A 51 -1.52 3.61 -6.97
C ALA A 51 -2.71 2.85 -6.37
N THR A 52 -3.84 3.52 -6.25
CA THR A 52 -5.08 2.89 -5.75
C THR A 52 -5.51 1.66 -6.55
N ASN A 53 -5.22 1.63 -7.85
CA ASN A 53 -5.53 0.54 -8.77
C ASN A 53 -4.38 -0.48 -8.98
N ASP A 54 -3.27 -0.35 -8.25
CA ASP A 54 -2.18 -1.33 -8.33
C ASP A 54 -2.58 -2.69 -7.73
N TRP A 55 -1.82 -3.71 -8.12
CA TRP A 55 -1.95 -5.07 -7.59
C TRP A 55 -0.60 -5.73 -7.35
N CYS A 56 -0.37 -6.20 -6.12
CA CYS A 56 0.88 -6.84 -5.72
C CYS A 56 0.85 -8.38 -5.75
N GLY A 57 -0.24 -9.00 -6.23
CA GLY A 57 -0.43 -10.46 -6.18
C GLY A 57 -1.07 -10.98 -4.88
N HIS A 58 -1.28 -10.11 -3.90
CA HIS A 58 -1.92 -10.43 -2.63
C HIS A 58 -3.17 -9.58 -2.42
N PHE A 59 -4.25 -10.20 -1.95
CA PHE A 59 -5.50 -9.55 -1.63
C PHE A 59 -6.13 -10.17 -0.38
N ALA A 60 -6.59 -9.33 0.54
CA ALA A 60 -7.44 -9.73 1.64
C ALA A 60 -8.64 -8.78 1.66
N PRO A 61 -9.88 -9.30 1.66
CA PRO A 61 -11.06 -8.44 1.75
C PRO A 61 -11.07 -7.74 3.12
N GLU A 62 -11.38 -6.44 3.14
CA GLU A 62 -11.61 -5.73 4.39
C GLU A 62 -12.87 -6.32 5.07
N HIS A 63 -12.70 -6.95 6.24
CA HIS A 63 -13.82 -7.41 7.05
C HIS A 63 -14.46 -6.20 7.75
N ARG A 64 -15.34 -5.48 7.04
CA ARG A 64 -16.26 -4.53 7.69
C ARG A 64 -17.43 -5.32 8.29
N ALA A 65 -17.49 -5.37 9.62
CA ALA A 65 -18.64 -5.87 10.37
C ALA A 65 -19.78 -4.85 10.39
#